data_AF-A0A2H6H0F3-F1
#
_entry.id   AF-A0A2H6H0F3-F1
#
_cell.length_a   1.000
_cell.length_b   1.000
_cell.length_c   1.000
_cell.angle_alpha   90.00
_cell.angle_beta   90.00
_cell.angle_gamma   90.00
#
_symmetry.space_group_name_H-M   'P 1'
#
loop_
_entity.id
_entity.type
_entity.pdbx_description
1 polymer ?
#
loop_
_entity_poly.entity_id
_entity_poly.type
_entity_poly.pdbx_seq_one_letter_code
_entity_poly.pdbx_strand_id
1 'polypeptide(L)'
;MDLQKVIMKRFLRKLMNLNIWGGRHTEIKNLQKSLPTHLRGSKESKKAVKELIRKGFLNVKPSTGERHISLNSHKQREIYEFVQD
;
A
#
# COMPACT_ATOMS: atom_id res chain seq x y z
N MET A 1 -17.67 3.58 -6.64
CA MET A 1 -16.46 3.77 -5.80
C MET A 1 -15.28 4.02 -6.73
N ASP A 2 -14.51 5.08 -6.51
CA ASP A 2 -13.32 5.40 -7.31
C ASP A 2 -12.33 4.21 -7.36
N LEU A 3 -11.90 3.80 -8.56
CA LEU A 3 -11.05 2.62 -8.76
C LEU A 3 -9.71 2.74 -8.02
N GLN A 4 -9.16 3.96 -7.94
CA GLN A 4 -7.96 4.21 -7.16
C GLN A 4 -8.23 3.96 -5.67
N LYS A 5 -9.34 4.44 -5.09
CA LYS A 5 -9.73 4.14 -3.69
C LYS A 5 -9.89 2.63 -3.45
N VAL A 6 -10.47 1.88 -4.39
CA VAL A 6 -10.57 0.40 -4.33
C VAL A 6 -9.18 -0.24 -4.20
N ILE A 7 -8.25 0.16 -5.07
CA ILE A 7 -6.88 -0.37 -5.09
C ILE A 7 -6.14 0.00 -3.80
N MET A 8 -6.31 1.21 -3.29
CA MET A 8 -5.72 1.64 -2.02
C MET A 8 -6.16 0.74 -0.86
N LYS A 9 -7.47 0.50 -0.72
CA LYS A 9 -8.01 -0.40 0.32
C LYS A 9 -7.47 -1.83 0.16
N ARG A 10 -7.38 -2.33 -1.07
CA ARG A 10 -6.83 -3.66 -1.39
C ARG A 10 -5.36 -3.79 -0.96
N PHE A 11 -4.56 -2.76 -1.21
CA PHE A 11 -3.16 -2.71 -0.81
C PHE A 11 -2.98 -2.68 0.70
N LEU A 12 -3.72 -1.82 1.40
CA LEU A 12 -3.68 -1.76 2.86
C LEU A 12 -4.07 -3.11 3.49
N ARG A 13 -5.20 -3.70 3.05
CA ARG A 13 -5.64 -5.03 3.52
C ARG A 13 -4.58 -6.11 3.31
N LYS A 14 -3.89 -6.12 2.16
CA LYS A 14 -2.80 -7.08 1.94
C LYS A 14 -1.69 -6.92 2.96
N LEU A 15 -1.23 -5.69 3.21
CA LEU A 15 -0.15 -5.45 4.16
C LEU A 15 -0.57 -5.75 5.60
N MET A 16 -1.82 -5.44 5.96
CA MET A 16 -2.41 -5.77 7.27
C MET A 16 -2.46 -7.28 7.48
N ASN A 17 -3.00 -8.03 6.51
CA ASN A 17 -3.08 -9.49 6.58
C ASN A 17 -1.69 -10.15 6.69
N LEU A 18 -0.67 -9.51 6.13
CA LEU A 18 0.71 -9.98 6.23
C LEU A 18 1.44 -9.44 7.46
N ASN A 19 0.81 -8.62 8.31
CA ASN A 19 1.43 -7.93 9.45
C ASN A 19 2.71 -7.17 9.07
N ILE A 20 2.67 -6.42 7.96
CA ILE A 20 3.79 -5.60 7.48
C ILE A 20 3.64 -4.18 8.02
N TRP A 21 4.23 -3.96 9.21
CA TRP A 21 4.19 -2.70 9.94
C TRP A 21 5.60 -2.23 10.30
N GLY A 22 5.83 -0.91 10.23
CA GLY A 22 7.04 -0.27 10.74
C GLY A 22 8.33 -0.89 10.17
N GLY A 23 9.10 -1.55 11.04
CA GLY A 23 10.38 -2.18 10.71
C GLY A 23 10.30 -3.34 9.72
N ARG A 24 9.15 -4.02 9.61
CA ARG A 24 8.95 -5.08 8.61
C ARG A 24 8.44 -4.48 7.31
N HIS A 25 9.11 -4.79 6.21
CA HIS A 25 8.87 -4.18 4.90
C HIS A 25 8.84 -5.21 3.76
N THR A 26 8.25 -4.82 2.63
CA THR A 26 8.21 -5.61 1.39
C THR A 26 8.50 -4.72 0.19
N GLU A 27 9.03 -5.29 -0.89
CA GLU A 27 9.13 -4.57 -2.17
C GLU A 27 7.74 -4.15 -2.69
N ILE A 28 7.64 -2.96 -3.28
CA ILE A 28 6.40 -2.44 -3.91
C ILE A 28 5.81 -3.42 -4.94
N LYS A 29 6.64 -4.17 -5.68
CA LYS A 29 6.15 -5.13 -6.68
C LYS A 29 5.29 -6.23 -6.05
N ASN A 30 5.62 -6.68 -4.83
CA ASN A 30 4.80 -7.66 -4.13
C ASN A 30 3.42 -7.13 -3.78
N LEU A 31 3.27 -5.83 -3.56
CA LEU A 31 1.98 -5.19 -3.33
C LEU A 31 1.07 -5.33 -4.57
N GLN A 32 1.62 -5.06 -5.75
CA GLN A 32 0.91 -5.14 -7.04
C GLN A 32 0.37 -6.55 -7.33
N LYS A 33 1.03 -7.61 -6.84
CA LYS A 33 0.56 -9.01 -7.00
C LYS A 33 -0.81 -9.28 -6.36
N SER A 34 -1.34 -8.38 -5.53
CA SER A 34 -2.72 -8.47 -4.99
C SER A 34 -3.82 -8.11 -5.98
N LEU A 35 -3.46 -7.52 -7.11
CA LEU A 35 -4.37 -7.05 -8.16
C LEU A 35 -4.51 -8.08 -9.30
N PRO A 36 -5.65 -8.05 -10.02
CA PRO A 36 -5.78 -8.66 -11.34
C PRO A 36 -4.65 -8.24 -12.27
N THR A 37 -4.24 -9.13 -13.18
CA THR A 37 -3.10 -8.92 -14.10
C THR A 37 -3.18 -7.61 -14.87
N HIS A 38 -4.34 -7.28 -15.43
CA HIS A 38 -4.58 -6.04 -16.18
C HIS A 38 -4.47 -4.74 -15.34
N LEU A 39 -4.53 -4.83 -14.02
CA LEU A 39 -4.35 -3.68 -13.11
C LEU A 39 -2.93 -3.58 -12.53
N ARG A 40 -2.08 -4.60 -12.72
CA ARG A 40 -0.71 -4.59 -12.19
C ARG A 40 0.11 -3.56 -12.95
N GLY A 41 0.59 -2.55 -12.24
CA GLY A 41 1.39 -1.47 -12.85
C GLY A 41 0.57 -0.46 -13.64
N SER A 42 -0.77 -0.55 -13.62
CA SER A 42 -1.65 0.45 -14.22
C SER A 42 -1.44 1.83 -13.61
N LYS A 43 -1.92 2.88 -14.29
CA LYS A 43 -1.84 4.27 -13.81
C LYS A 43 -2.51 4.43 -12.45
N GLU A 44 -3.65 3.78 -12.26
CA GLU A 44 -4.44 3.79 -11.02
C GLU A 44 -3.69 3.10 -9.89
N SER A 45 -3.04 1.97 -10.16
CA SER A 45 -2.22 1.28 -9.15
C SER A 45 -1.03 2.13 -8.68
N LYS A 46 -0.36 2.81 -9.61
CA LYS A 46 0.76 3.73 -9.32
C LYS A 46 0.28 4.95 -8.53
N LYS A 47 -0.86 5.54 -8.92
CA LYS A 47 -1.49 6.64 -8.20
C LYS A 47 -1.90 6.23 -6.79
N ALA A 48 -2.47 5.04 -6.62
CA ALA A 48 -2.85 4.50 -5.31
C ALA A 48 -1.65 4.40 -4.37
N VAL A 49 -0.51 3.84 -4.81
CA VAL A 49 0.71 3.80 -3.99
C VAL A 49 1.19 5.21 -3.64
N LYS A 50 1.26 6.11 -4.62
CA LYS A 50 1.69 7.51 -4.40
C LYS A 50 0.79 8.21 -3.39
N GLU A 51 -0.51 7.99 -3.47
CA GLU A 51 -1.49 8.59 -2.56
C GLU A 51 -1.39 8.03 -1.15
N LEU A 52 -1.18 6.72 -1.00
CA LEU A 52 -0.97 6.11 0.31
C LEU A 52 0.31 6.63 1.00
N ILE A 53 1.38 6.87 0.22
CA ILE A 53 2.60 7.51 0.71
C ILE A 53 2.30 8.97 1.10
N ARG A 54 1.60 9.72 0.25
CA ARG A 54 1.21 11.13 0.51
C ARG A 54 0.36 11.26 1.78
N LYS A 55 -0.56 10.32 2.03
CA LYS A 55 -1.37 10.26 3.26
C LYS A 55 -0.55 9.85 4.50
N GLY A 56 0.69 9.38 4.31
CA GLY A 56 1.54 8.85 5.37
C GLY A 56 1.12 7.48 5.89
N PHE A 57 0.29 6.75 5.13
CA PHE A 57 -0.14 5.39 5.49
C PHE A 57 0.95 4.35 5.18
N LEU A 58 1.80 4.64 4.19
CA LEU A 58 2.96 3.82 3.86
C LEU A 58 4.24 4.57 4.20
N ASN A 59 5.14 3.88 4.91
CA ASN A 59 6.54 4.26 5.00
C ASN A 59 7.27 3.74 3.77
N VAL A 60 8.23 4.51 3.26
CA VAL A 60 9.10 4.11 2.15
C VAL A 60 10.51 3.96 2.69
N LYS A 61 11.10 2.79 2.47
CA LYS A 61 12.51 2.54 2.76
C LYS A 61 13.24 2.34 1.44
N PRO A 62 14.24 3.18 1.10
CA PRO A 62 15.12 2.89 -0.01
C PRO A 62 15.93 1.62 0.31
N SER A 63 15.99 0.71 -0.65
CA SER A 63 16.91 -0.43 -0.65
C SER A 63 17.72 -0.36 -1.95
N THR A 64 18.92 -0.94 -1.98
CA THR A 64 19.77 -0.90 -3.17
C THR A 64 19.01 -1.45 -4.39
N GLY A 65 18.69 -0.59 -5.36
CA GLY A 65 17.95 -0.94 -6.57
C GLY A 65 16.43 -1.17 -6.40
N GLU A 66 15.90 -1.13 -5.18
CA GLU A 66 14.51 -1.47 -4.89
C GLU A 66 13.83 -0.47 -3.95
N ARG A 67 12.51 -0.34 -4.08
CA ARG A 67 11.70 0.44 -3.12
C ARG A 67 10.86 -0.48 -2.27
N HIS A 68 11.10 -0.43 -0.98
CA HIS A 68 10.38 -1.20 0.01
C HIS A 68 9.39 -0.32 0.77
N ILE A 69 8.27 -0.93 1.17
CA ILE A 69 7.17 -0.27 1.86
C ILE A 69 6.70 -1.07 3.06
N SER A 70 6.20 -0.36 4.06
CA SER A 70 5.51 -0.91 5.22
C SER A 70 4.36 0.00 5.64
N LEU A 71 3.38 -0.53 6.38
CA LEU A 71 2.36 0.30 6.99
C LEU A 71 2.97 1.17 8.10
N ASN A 72 2.48 2.40 8.19
CA ASN A 72 2.87 3.30 9.26
C ASN A 72 2.12 2.96 10.55
N SER A 73 2.82 2.41 11.53
CA SER A 73 2.26 2.05 12.85
C SER A 73 1.71 3.26 13.62
N HIS A 74 2.21 4.47 13.36
CA HIS A 74 1.70 5.69 13.99
C HIS A 74 0.37 6.17 13.39
N LYS A 75 -0.08 5.58 12.28
CA LYS A 75 -1.36 5.89 11.62
C LYS A 75 -2.32 4.71 11.59
N GLN A 76 -2.14 3.78 12.53
CA GLN A 76 -2.87 2.51 12.53
C GLN A 76 -4.39 2.73 12.56
N ARG A 77 -4.87 3.65 13.42
CA ARG A 77 -6.30 3.98 13.53
C ARG A 77 -6.87 4.50 12.20
N GLU A 78 -6.21 5.47 11.59
CA GLU A 78 -6.65 6.09 10.33
C GLU A 78 -6.61 5.10 9.16
N ILE A 79 -5.65 4.17 9.17
CA ILE A 79 -5.58 3.09 8.19
C ILE A 79 -6.77 2.14 8.36
N TYR A 80 -7.12 1.75 9.59
CA TYR A 80 -8.28 0.91 9.86
C TYR A 80 -9.58 1.61 9.44
N GLU A 81 -9.77 2.87 9.84
CA GLU A 81 -10.94 3.67 9.47
C GLU A 81 -11.08 3.79 7.94
N PHE A 82 -9.99 4.10 7.23
CA PHE A 82 -10.00 4.21 5.76
C PHE A 82 -10.34 2.89 5.05
N VAL A 83 -10.01 1.75 5.66
CA VAL A 83 -10.27 0.42 5.09
C VAL A 83 -11.71 -0.05 5.36
N GLN A 84 -12.36 0.44 6.41
CA GLN A 84 -13.74 0.08 6.81
C GLN A 84 -14.81 1.01 6.21
N ASP A 85 -14.49 2.30 6.02
CA ASP A 85 -15.21 3.19 5.08
C ASP A 85 -15.16 2.62 3.64
#